data_AF-A0A3M2BJ82-F1
#
_entry.id   AF-A0A3M2BJ82-F1
#
_cell.length_a   1.000
_cell.length_b   1.000
_cell.length_c   1.000
_cell.angle_alpha   90.00
_cell.angle_beta   90.00
_cell.angle_gamma   90.00
#
_symmetry.space_group_name_H-M   'P 1'
#
loop_
_entity.id
_entity.type
_entity.pdbx_description
1 polymer ?
#
loop_
_entity_poly.entity_id
_entity_poly.type
_entity_poly.pdbx_seq_one_letter_code
_entity_poly.pdbx_strand_id
1 'polypeptide(L)' 'DFGATVSPLVLRLQPGGGPCSGADFAEPFGTLDFFDVLGFLSLFTAQDPAADITDDGEFNFFDVLGFLDLFSAGCP' A
#
# COMPACT_ATOMS: atom_id res chain seq x y z
N ASP A 1 15.08 -7.95 -19.33
CA ASP A 1 14.27 -7.60 -20.49
C ASP A 1 12.80 -7.48 -20.05
N PHE A 2 12.46 -6.34 -19.47
CA PHE A 2 11.09 -5.90 -19.20
C PHE A 2 11.05 -4.45 -19.67
N GLY A 3 10.75 -4.28 -20.96
CA GLY A 3 10.73 -2.98 -21.62
C GLY A 3 9.51 -2.16 -21.18
N ALA A 4 9.70 -1.32 -20.16
CA ALA A 4 8.84 -0.17 -19.93
C ALA A 4 9.44 1.03 -20.67
N THR A 5 9.09 1.17 -21.96
CA THR A 5 9.28 2.43 -22.69
C THR A 5 8.30 3.45 -22.10
N VAL A 6 8.78 4.27 -21.16
CA VAL A 6 8.08 5.50 -20.76
C VAL A 6 8.08 6.47 -21.95
N SER A 7 6.93 6.55 -22.62
CA SER A 7 6.69 7.51 -23.70
C SER A 7 6.38 8.90 -23.10
N PRO A 8 7.12 9.98 -23.43
CA PRO A 8 7.10 11.20 -22.63
C PRO A 8 5.91 12.15 -22.90
N LEU A 9 4.86 11.74 -23.62
CA LEU A 9 3.84 12.67 -24.11
C LEU A 9 2.43 12.05 -24.21
N VAL A 10 1.96 11.35 -23.18
CA VAL A 10 0.52 11.25 -22.88
C VAL A 10 0.36 11.16 -21.37
N LEU A 11 0.05 12.29 -20.70
CA LEU A 11 -0.59 12.25 -19.38
C LEU A 11 -1.98 11.64 -19.60
N ARG A 12 -2.04 10.31 -19.74
CA ARG A 12 -3.25 9.61 -19.38
C ARG A 12 -3.28 9.75 -17.86
N LEU A 13 -4.18 10.60 -17.37
CA LEU A 13 -4.86 10.29 -16.13
C LEU A 13 -5.48 8.90 -16.36
N GLN A 14 -4.67 7.84 -16.22
CA GLN A 14 -5.23 6.54 -15.93
C GLN A 14 -6.01 6.81 -14.65
N PRO A 15 -7.31 6.50 -14.60
CA PRO A 15 -7.98 6.39 -13.32
C PRO A 15 -7.36 5.14 -12.67
N GLY A 16 -6.09 5.23 -12.26
CA GLY A 16 -5.60 4.42 -11.16
C GLY A 16 -6.49 4.85 -10.02
N GLY A 17 -7.48 4.02 -9.69
CA GLY A 17 -8.25 4.23 -8.49
C GLY A 17 -7.25 4.47 -7.37
N GLY A 18 -7.57 5.38 -6.45
CA GLY A 18 -6.78 5.47 -5.22
C GLY A 18 -6.74 4.12 -4.50
N PRO A 19 -6.00 4.04 -3.39
CA PRO A 19 -5.90 2.84 -2.57
C PRO A 19 -7.25 2.10 -2.45
N CYS A 20 -7.28 0.81 -2.80
CA CYS A 20 -8.51 0.02 -2.76
C CYS A 20 -8.96 -0.31 -1.33
N SER A 21 -8.02 -0.27 -0.39
CA SER A 21 -8.20 -0.59 1.03
C SER A 21 -7.11 0.09 1.87
N GLY A 22 -7.18 -0.04 3.20
CA GLY A 22 -6.11 0.38 4.11
C GLY A 22 -4.85 -0.46 4.04
N ALA A 23 -4.78 -1.49 3.17
CA ALA A 23 -3.58 -2.28 2.92
C ALA A 23 -2.89 -1.93 1.60
N ASP A 24 -3.44 -1.02 0.79
CA ASP A 24 -2.91 -0.63 -0.54
C ASP A 24 -1.98 0.60 -0.39
N PHE A 25 -0.73 0.33 -0.05
CA PHE A 25 0.28 1.33 0.31
C PHE A 25 1.24 1.68 -0.83
N ALA A 26 1.18 0.96 -1.96
CA ALA A 26 2.10 1.13 -3.06
C ALA A 26 1.41 1.14 -4.42
N GLU A 27 2.05 1.77 -5.42
CA GLU A 27 1.61 1.57 -6.80
C GLU A 27 1.94 0.14 -7.26
N PRO A 28 1.07 -0.50 -8.08
CA PRO A 28 -0.16 0.06 -8.65
C PRO A 28 -1.37 0.03 -7.69
N PHE A 29 -1.90 1.22 -7.38
CA PHE A 29 -3.12 1.34 -6.57
C PHE A 29 -4.32 0.68 -7.26
N GLY A 30 -5.20 0.09 -6.45
CA GLY A 30 -6.33 -0.72 -6.92
C GLY A 30 -6.07 -2.23 -6.88
N THR A 31 -4.87 -2.65 -6.49
CA THR A 31 -4.47 -4.06 -6.38
C THR A 31 -3.56 -4.26 -5.19
N LEU A 32 -3.68 -5.40 -4.51
CA LEU A 32 -2.74 -5.77 -3.43
C LEU A 32 -1.68 -6.74 -3.94
N ASP A 33 -0.41 -6.39 -3.75
CA ASP A 33 0.73 -7.24 -4.04
C ASP A 33 1.85 -7.13 -2.98
N PHE A 34 3.04 -7.65 -3.27
CA PHE A 34 4.14 -7.64 -2.32
C PHE A 34 4.72 -6.24 -2.06
N PHE A 35 4.57 -5.29 -2.99
CA PHE A 35 5.02 -3.92 -2.81
C PHE A 35 4.21 -3.18 -1.75
N ASP A 36 2.95 -3.54 -1.53
CA ASP A 36 2.15 -3.01 -0.41
C ASP A 36 2.69 -3.43 0.95
N VAL A 37 3.13 -4.69 1.06
CA VAL A 37 3.80 -5.19 2.26
C VAL A 37 5.08 -4.42 2.53
N LEU A 38 5.88 -4.16 1.48
CA LEU A 38 7.08 -3.35 1.60
C LEU A 38 6.76 -1.89 1.96
N GLY A 39 5.68 -1.33 1.40
CA GLY A 39 5.17 0.00 1.72
C GLY A 39 4.79 0.12 3.19
N PHE A 40 3.97 -0.79 3.70
CA PHE A 40 3.60 -0.88 5.10
C PHE A 40 4.84 -1.01 6.00
N LEU A 41 5.77 -1.94 5.73
CA LEU A 41 6.97 -2.13 6.56
C LEU A 41 7.88 -0.90 6.58
N SER A 42 7.96 -0.16 5.47
CA SER A 42 8.70 1.11 5.40
C SER A 42 8.07 2.17 6.31
N LEU A 43 6.75 2.33 6.25
CA LEU A 43 6.00 3.27 7.10
C LEU A 43 6.06 2.86 8.58
N PHE A 44 5.88 1.57 8.87
CA PHE A 44 5.93 1.00 10.21
C PHE A 44 7.30 1.21 10.88
N THR A 45 8.41 0.97 10.15
CA THR A 45 9.76 1.22 10.67
C THR A 45 10.04 2.71 10.90
N ALA A 46 9.40 3.58 10.12
CA ALA A 46 9.47 5.02 10.29
C ALA A 46 8.53 5.56 11.39
N GLN A 47 7.68 4.71 11.99
CA GLN A 47 6.61 5.10 12.90
C GLN A 47 5.70 6.18 12.29
N ASP A 48 5.42 6.04 11.00
CA ASP A 48 4.49 6.94 10.30
C ASP A 48 3.05 6.62 10.72
N PRO A 49 2.22 7.62 11.08
CA PRO A 49 0.83 7.39 11.49
C PRO A 49 -0.02 6.57 10.51
N ALA A 50 0.35 6.51 9.22
CA ALA A 50 -0.33 5.66 8.25
C ALA A 50 -0.15 4.15 8.51
N ALA A 51 0.86 3.75 9.29
CA ALA A 51 1.12 2.36 9.68
C ALA A 51 0.64 2.02 11.12
N ASP A 52 0.05 2.97 11.85
CA ASP A 52 -0.67 2.73 13.11
C ASP A 52 -2.08 2.26 12.76
N ILE A 53 -2.22 0.97 12.50
CA ILE A 53 -3.49 0.37 12.03
C ILE A 53 -4.50 0.29 13.17
N THR A 54 -4.02 0.23 14.41
CA THR A 54 -4.88 0.19 15.59
C THR A 54 -5.31 1.57 16.10
N ASP A 55 -4.66 2.64 15.62
CA ASP A 55 -4.87 4.05 16.02
C ASP A 55 -4.68 4.24 17.54
N ASP A 56 -3.72 3.50 18.13
CA ASP A 56 -3.43 3.52 19.57
C ASP A 56 -2.13 4.26 19.92
N GLY A 57 -1.37 4.69 18.91
CA GLY A 57 -0.11 5.42 19.02
C GLY A 57 1.10 4.51 19.30
N GLU A 58 0.91 3.20 19.43
CA GLU A 58 1.99 2.23 19.45
C GLU A 58 2.22 1.64 18.05
N PHE A 59 3.48 1.32 17.74
CA PHE A 59 3.85 0.65 16.49
C PHE A 59 4.39 -0.73 16.84
N ASN A 60 3.50 -1.70 16.93
CA ASN A 60 3.80 -3.01 17.49
C ASN A 60 3.22 -4.15 16.64
N PHE A 61 3.19 -5.37 17.19
CA PHE A 61 2.73 -6.54 16.44
C PHE A 61 1.23 -6.49 16.10
N PHE A 62 0.42 -5.73 16.85
CA PHE A 62 -1.00 -5.61 16.60
C PHE A 62 -1.30 -4.83 15.31
N ASP A 63 -0.47 -3.83 14.94
CA ASP A 63 -0.61 -3.16 13.64
C ASP A 63 -0.28 -4.08 12.47
N VAL A 64 0.73 -4.94 12.66
CA VAL A 64 1.08 -5.96 11.66
C VAL A 64 -0.08 -6.94 11.47
N LEU A 65 -0.73 -7.37 12.56
CA LEU A 65 -1.93 -8.22 12.46
C LEU A 65 -3.08 -7.50 11.75
N GLY A 66 -3.34 -6.24 12.10
CA GLY A 66 -4.37 -5.42 11.44
C GLY A 66 -4.10 -5.24 9.94
N PHE A 67 -2.85 -4.98 9.56
CA PHE A 67 -2.43 -4.94 8.17
C PHE A 67 -2.67 -6.27 7.44
N LEU A 68 -2.29 -7.40 8.06
CA LEU A 68 -2.48 -8.73 7.44
C LEU A 68 -3.97 -9.08 7.29
N ASP A 69 -4.83 -8.68 8.24
CA ASP A 69 -6.27 -8.86 8.13
C ASP A 69 -6.82 -8.07 6.93
N LEU A 70 -6.46 -6.78 6.80
CA LEU A 70 -6.84 -5.94 5.66
C LEU A 70 -6.29 -6.50 4.34
N PHE A 71 -5.04 -6.93 4.32
CA PHE A 71 -4.39 -7.47 3.13
C PHE A 71 -5.06 -8.77 2.66
N SER A 72 -5.41 -9.66 3.60
CA SER A 72 -6.08 -10.93 3.31
C SER A 72 -7.53 -10.75 2.83
N ALA A 73 -8.18 -9.65 3.20
CA ALA A 73 -9.52 -9.29 2.71
C ALA A 73 -9.51 -8.89 1.23
N GLY A 74 -8.37 -8.46 0.69
CA GLY A 74 -8.21 -8.09 -0.72
C GLY A 74 -8.80 -6.71 -1.07
N CYS A 75 -8.80 -6.41 -2.37
CA CYS A 75 -9.58 -5.28 -2.92
C CYS A 75 -11.01 -5.73 -3.27
N PRO A 76 -12.03 -4.86 -3.10
CA PRO A 76 -13.41 -5.14 -3.52
C PRO A 76 -13.62 -5.24 -5.04
#